data_AF-A0A3Q9KEF6-F1
#
_entry.id   AF-A0A3Q9KEF6-F1
#
_cell.length_a   1.000
_cell.length_b   1.000
_cell.length_c   1.000
_cell.angle_alpha   90.00
_cell.angle_beta   90.00
_cell.angle_gamma   90.00
#
_symmetry.space_group_name_H-M   'P 1'
#
loop_
_entity.id
_entity.type
_entity.pdbx_description
1 polymer ?
#
loop_
_entity_poly.entity_id
_entity_poly.type
_entity_poly.pdbx_seq_one_letter_code
_entity_poly.pdbx_strand_id
1 'polypeptide(L)'
;MEERMAKAARPAAVRERVRAFALGLPGAVEEFPWGESVIKVNKKVFVFLGVDDGSHPFGVTLKLKDPEAHAHALTSPGARPAGYGLGKSGWVQVPLEEPDAPPAELLCDWAEESYRVIAPKKLIAELDGA
;
A
#
# COMPACT_ATOMS: atom_id res chain seq x y z
N MET A 1 -4.52 -24.22 28.18
CA MET A 1 -4.81 -22.81 27.83
C MET A 1 -4.22 -22.59 26.45
N GLU A 2 -4.92 -23.19 25.49
CA GLU A 2 -4.59 -23.23 24.07
C GLU A 2 -5.06 -21.94 23.40
N GLU A 3 -4.27 -21.48 22.45
CA GLU A 3 -4.74 -20.98 21.15
C GLU A 3 -5.62 -19.72 21.15
N ARG A 4 -4.97 -18.55 21.03
CA ARG A 4 -5.36 -17.38 20.19
C ARG A 4 -4.53 -16.14 20.58
N MET A 5 -3.29 -16.12 20.15
CA MET A 5 -2.64 -14.86 19.78
C MET A 5 -2.36 -15.05 18.30
N ALA A 6 -3.11 -14.35 17.44
CA ALA A 6 -2.83 -14.37 16.01
C ALA A 6 -1.36 -14.01 15.83
N LYS A 7 -0.54 -14.95 15.36
CA LYS A 7 0.85 -14.68 15.01
C LYS A 7 0.79 -13.59 13.95
N ALA A 8 1.14 -12.35 14.32
CA ALA A 8 1.21 -11.25 13.38
C ALA A 8 1.93 -11.75 12.13
N ALA A 9 1.28 -11.60 10.97
CA ALA A 9 1.89 -12.02 9.72
C ALA A 9 3.24 -11.32 9.61
N ARG A 10 4.30 -12.05 9.26
CA ARG A 10 5.64 -11.47 9.13
C ARG A 10 5.56 -10.27 8.17
N PRO A 11 6.24 -9.13 8.44
CA PRO A 11 6.15 -7.92 7.61
C PRO A 11 6.31 -8.22 6.11
N ALA A 12 7.26 -9.09 5.76
CA ALA A 12 7.44 -9.56 4.39
C ALA A 12 6.23 -10.27 3.78
N ALA A 13 5.54 -11.13 4.54
CA ALA A 13 4.33 -11.81 4.06
C ALA A 13 3.17 -10.82 3.85
N VAL A 14 3.06 -9.79 4.71
CA VAL A 14 2.09 -8.71 4.54
C VAL A 14 2.39 -7.92 3.27
N ARG A 15 3.64 -7.50 3.07
CA ARG A 15 4.07 -6.80 1.86
C ARG A 15 3.81 -7.61 0.59
N GLU A 16 4.17 -8.90 0.58
CA GLU A 16 3.93 -9.76 -0.57
C GLU A 16 2.44 -9.95 -0.86
N ARG A 17 1.58 -10.00 0.17
CA ARG A 17 0.13 -10.06 -0.01
C ARG A 17 -0.41 -8.80 -0.69
N VAL A 18 0.01 -7.62 -0.22
CA VAL A 18 -0.36 -6.33 -0.83
C VAL A 18 0.16 -6.23 -2.26
N ARG A 19 1.41 -6.65 -2.49
CA ARG A 19 2.02 -6.70 -3.82
C ARG A 19 1.23 -7.59 -4.78
N ALA A 20 0.92 -8.81 -4.37
CA ALA A 20 0.17 -9.77 -5.17
C ALA A 20 -1.25 -9.27 -5.48
N PHE A 21 -1.92 -8.67 -4.50
CA PHE A 21 -3.23 -8.04 -4.70
C PHE A 21 -3.15 -6.89 -5.70
N ALA A 22 -2.22 -5.94 -5.50
CA ALA A 22 -2.08 -4.78 -6.36
C ALA A 22 -1.73 -5.15 -7.81
N LEU A 23 -0.94 -6.21 -8.02
CA LEU A 23 -0.63 -6.74 -9.35
C LEU A 23 -1.80 -7.47 -10.02
N GLY A 24 -2.79 -7.91 -9.26
CA GLY A 24 -4.04 -8.47 -9.79
C GLY A 24 -5.00 -7.40 -10.34
N LEU A 25 -4.77 -6.12 -10.06
CA LEU A 25 -5.63 -5.04 -10.53
C LEU A 25 -5.46 -4.79 -12.03
N PRO A 26 -6.52 -4.39 -12.76
CA PRO A 26 -6.46 -4.22 -14.21
C PRO A 26 -5.35 -3.28 -14.67
N GLY A 27 -4.48 -3.76 -15.57
CA GLY A 27 -3.38 -2.98 -16.13
C GLY A 27 -2.30 -2.57 -15.12
N ALA A 28 -2.24 -3.20 -13.95
CA ALA A 28 -1.16 -3.03 -13.00
C ALA A 28 0.12 -3.73 -13.48
N VAL A 29 1.26 -3.06 -13.29
CA VAL A 29 2.59 -3.59 -13.60
C VAL A 29 3.56 -3.24 -12.49
N GLU A 30 4.54 -4.11 -12.26
CA GLU A 30 5.65 -3.85 -11.34
C GLU A 30 6.83 -3.25 -12.09
N GLU A 31 7.47 -2.24 -11.52
CA GLU A 31 8.71 -1.67 -12.01
C GLU A 31 9.67 -1.35 -10.86
N PHE A 32 10.96 -1.15 -11.20
CA PHE A 32 12.04 -0.87 -10.24
C PHE A 32 12.81 0.41 -10.56
N PRO A 33 12.15 1.59 -10.62
CA PRO A 33 12.76 2.84 -11.07
C PRO A 33 13.93 3.32 -10.20
N TRP A 34 13.96 2.96 -8.92
CA TRP A 34 15.01 3.35 -7.97
C TRP A 34 15.64 2.15 -7.24
N GLY A 35 15.52 0.95 -7.81
CA GLY A 35 15.88 -0.30 -7.13
C GLY A 35 14.82 -0.80 -6.14
N GLU A 36 13.81 0.01 -5.84
CA GLU A 36 12.63 -0.38 -5.05
C GLU A 36 11.49 -0.87 -5.93
N SER A 37 10.67 -1.78 -5.41
CA SER A 37 9.47 -2.23 -6.10
C SER A 37 8.37 -1.16 -6.02
N VAL A 38 7.87 -0.74 -7.17
CA VAL A 38 6.66 0.09 -7.28
C VAL A 38 5.64 -0.59 -8.18
N ILE A 39 4.35 -0.46 -7.82
CA ILE A 39 3.25 -0.92 -8.66
C ILE A 39 2.64 0.29 -9.36
N LYS A 40 2.53 0.20 -10.69
CA LYS A 40 2.04 1.25 -11.57
C LYS A 40 0.78 0.82 -12.29
N VAL A 41 -0.09 1.78 -12.54
CA VAL A 41 -1.21 1.67 -13.48
C VAL A 41 -1.10 2.82 -14.48
N ASN A 42 -1.20 2.52 -15.78
CA ASN A 42 -1.09 3.52 -16.84
C ASN A 42 0.13 4.46 -16.66
N LYS A 43 1.31 3.87 -16.43
CA LYS A 43 2.60 4.56 -16.22
C LYS A 43 2.70 5.43 -14.94
N LYS A 44 1.71 5.38 -14.05
CA LYS A 44 1.69 6.13 -12.78
C LYS A 44 1.76 5.18 -11.58
N VAL A 45 2.60 5.50 -10.61
CA VAL A 45 2.70 4.72 -9.36
C VAL A 45 1.43 4.89 -8.54
N PHE A 46 0.92 3.78 -8.01
CA PHE A 46 -0.15 3.78 -7.00
C PHE A 46 0.22 3.00 -5.72
N VAL A 47 1.28 2.18 -5.74
CA VAL A 47 1.86 1.58 -4.53
C VAL A 47 3.38 1.69 -4.59
N PHE A 48 3.99 2.13 -3.49
CA PHE A 48 5.42 1.91 -3.23
C PHE A 48 5.57 0.81 -2.18
N LEU A 49 6.47 -0.15 -2.40
CA LEU A 49 6.73 -1.26 -1.47
C LEU A 49 8.07 -1.13 -0.73
N GLY A 50 8.72 0.05 -0.87
CA GLY A 50 10.00 0.37 -0.23
C GLY A 50 11.18 -0.47 -0.72
N VAL A 51 12.36 -0.10 -0.22
CA VAL A 51 13.62 -0.85 -0.40
C VAL A 51 13.89 -1.74 0.80
N ASP A 52 14.43 -2.93 0.55
CA ASP A 52 14.87 -3.88 1.57
C ASP A 52 16.39 -3.77 1.80
N ASP A 53 16.87 -2.52 1.96
CA ASP A 53 18.28 -2.19 2.14
C ASP A 53 18.57 -1.47 3.48
N GLY A 54 17.52 -1.27 4.30
CA GLY A 54 17.59 -0.58 5.58
C GLY A 54 17.65 0.95 5.51
N SER A 55 17.58 1.56 4.32
CA SER A 55 17.57 3.03 4.18
C SER A 55 16.22 3.66 4.54
N HIS A 56 15.14 2.89 4.50
CA HIS A 56 13.80 3.29 4.90
C HIS A 56 13.08 2.16 5.67
N PRO A 57 12.14 2.49 6.58
CA PRO A 57 11.33 1.47 7.24
C PRO A 57 10.61 0.59 6.21
N PHE A 58 10.68 -0.72 6.42
CA PHE A 58 10.03 -1.69 5.55
C PHE A 58 8.51 -1.47 5.62
N GLY A 59 7.88 -1.19 4.49
CA GLY A 59 6.55 -0.60 4.52
C GLY A 59 5.83 -0.58 3.17
N VAL A 60 4.62 -0.02 3.20
CA VAL A 60 3.86 0.33 2.01
C VAL A 60 3.55 1.82 2.00
N THR A 61 3.58 2.45 0.84
CA THR A 61 3.14 3.84 0.68
C THR A 61 2.02 3.90 -0.36
N LEU A 62 0.90 4.46 0.04
CA LEU A 62 -0.37 4.44 -0.69
C LEU A 62 -0.98 5.84 -0.71
N LYS A 63 -1.78 6.14 -1.73
CA LYS A 63 -2.48 7.41 -1.84
C LYS A 63 -3.94 7.25 -1.41
N LEU A 64 -4.33 7.93 -0.35
CA LEU A 64 -5.68 7.89 0.20
C LEU A 64 -6.33 9.27 0.05
N LYS A 65 -7.51 9.29 -0.56
CA LYS A 65 -8.33 10.48 -0.77
C LYS A 65 -9.63 10.44 0.02
N ASP A 66 -10.10 9.25 0.38
CA ASP A 66 -11.15 9.11 1.37
C ASP A 66 -10.64 9.66 2.72
N PRO A 67 -11.34 10.64 3.33
CA PRO A 67 -10.89 11.24 4.59
C PRO A 67 -10.80 10.26 5.75
N GLU A 68 -11.67 9.26 5.82
CA GLU A 68 -11.70 8.28 6.90
C GLU A 68 -10.54 7.30 6.76
N ALA A 69 -10.32 6.74 5.56
CA ALA A 69 -9.19 5.87 5.27
C ALA A 69 -7.86 6.59 5.46
N HIS A 70 -7.75 7.84 5.00
CA HIS A 70 -6.54 8.64 5.18
C HIS A 70 -6.25 8.91 6.66
N ALA A 71 -7.26 9.27 7.45
CA ALA A 71 -7.10 9.46 8.89
C ALA A 71 -6.71 8.15 9.58
N HIS A 72 -7.35 7.04 9.25
CA HIS A 72 -7.06 5.71 9.81
C HIS A 72 -5.64 5.23 9.48
N ALA A 73 -5.17 5.43 8.24
CA ALA A 73 -3.80 5.12 7.88
C ALA A 73 -2.79 5.94 8.71
N LEU A 74 -3.09 7.22 8.99
CA LEU A 74 -2.24 8.07 9.83
C LEU A 74 -2.26 7.71 11.31
N THR A 75 -3.27 7.00 11.82
CA THR A 75 -3.25 6.47 13.20
C THR A 75 -2.47 5.15 13.32
N SER A 76 -2.03 4.56 12.20
CA SER A 76 -1.24 3.34 12.23
C SER A 76 0.14 3.58 12.86
N PRO A 77 0.69 2.64 13.65
CA PRO A 77 1.99 2.82 14.30
C PRO A 77 3.11 3.17 13.31
N GLY A 78 3.87 4.23 13.62
CA GLY A 78 4.97 4.72 12.78
C GLY A 78 4.53 5.34 11.44
N ALA A 79 3.23 5.36 11.13
CA ALA A 79 2.75 5.94 9.89
C ALA A 79 2.93 7.45 9.86
N ARG A 80 3.20 7.96 8.66
CA ARG A 80 3.47 9.38 8.44
C ARG A 80 3.08 9.81 7.04
N PRO A 81 2.78 11.09 6.81
CA PRO A 81 2.67 11.63 5.47
C PRO A 81 3.97 11.36 4.69
N ALA A 82 3.84 10.90 3.44
CA ALA A 82 5.00 10.61 2.60
C ALA A 82 5.83 11.87 2.32
N GLY A 83 7.15 11.68 2.17
CA GLY A 83 8.11 12.75 1.91
C GLY A 83 7.93 13.45 0.55
N TYR A 84 8.86 14.36 0.23
CA TYR A 84 8.92 15.05 -1.08
C TYR A 84 7.61 15.75 -1.51
N GLY A 85 6.81 16.20 -0.55
CA GLY A 85 5.52 16.85 -0.81
C GLY A 85 4.38 15.89 -1.19
N LEU A 86 4.63 14.58 -1.28
CA LEU A 86 3.60 13.58 -1.58
C LEU A 86 2.52 13.53 -0.50
N GLY A 87 2.88 13.73 0.77
CA GLY A 87 1.91 13.82 1.87
C GLY A 87 0.83 14.88 1.66
N LYS A 88 1.15 16.03 1.04
CA LYS A 88 0.15 17.07 0.71
C LYS A 88 -0.88 16.60 -0.32
N SER A 89 -0.55 15.55 -1.08
CA SER A 89 -1.44 14.94 -2.07
C SER A 89 -2.22 13.75 -1.53
N GLY A 90 -2.08 13.40 -0.25
CA GLY A 90 -2.76 12.28 0.42
C GLY A 90 -1.96 10.99 0.43
N TRP A 91 -0.64 11.03 0.20
CA TRP A 91 0.19 9.82 0.33
C TRP A 91 0.60 9.59 1.78
N VAL A 92 0.41 8.35 2.26
CA VAL A 92 0.80 7.91 3.60
C VAL A 92 1.79 6.77 3.48
N GLN A 93 2.89 6.85 4.22
CA GLN A 93 3.82 5.75 4.42
C GLN A 93 3.42 4.99 5.69
N VAL A 94 3.20 3.69 5.56
CA VAL A 94 2.82 2.78 6.65
C VAL A 94 3.94 1.74 6.83
N PRO A 95 4.72 1.83 7.92
CA PRO A 95 5.68 0.80 8.30
C PRO A 95 4.97 -0.51 8.66
N LEU A 96 5.57 -1.64 8.30
CA LEU A 96 5.04 -2.98 8.59
C LEU A 96 5.79 -3.69 9.72
N GLU A 97 6.90 -3.11 10.19
CA GLU A 97 7.75 -3.69 11.24
C GLU A 97 7.20 -3.44 12.66
N GLU A 98 6.24 -2.54 12.79
CA GLU A 98 5.61 -2.21 14.07
C GLU A 98 4.65 -3.34 14.52
N PRO A 99 4.59 -3.67 15.83
CA PRO A 99 3.79 -4.79 16.34
C PRO A 99 2.29 -4.74 15.99
N ASP A 100 1.72 -3.54 15.90
CA ASP A 100 0.31 -3.29 15.59
C ASP A 100 0.12 -2.69 14.18
N ALA A 101 1.04 -3.00 13.26
CA ALA A 101 0.90 -2.60 11.87
C ALA A 101 -0.42 -3.15 11.26
N PRO A 102 -1.06 -2.40 10.35
CA PRO A 102 -2.30 -2.83 9.71
C PRO A 102 -2.20 -4.23 9.06
N PRO A 103 -3.25 -5.06 9.18
CA PRO A 103 -3.26 -6.37 8.55
C PRO A 103 -3.29 -6.25 7.03
N ALA A 104 -2.81 -7.29 6.34
CA ALA A 104 -2.69 -7.29 4.88
C ALA A 104 -4.00 -6.97 4.15
N GLU A 105 -5.14 -7.46 4.65
CA GLU A 105 -6.46 -7.22 4.03
C GLU A 105 -6.81 -5.72 4.03
N LEU A 106 -6.62 -5.02 5.15
CA LEU A 106 -6.85 -3.56 5.22
C LEU A 106 -5.90 -2.79 4.29
N LEU A 107 -4.65 -3.23 4.18
CA LEU A 107 -3.69 -2.63 3.25
C LEU A 107 -4.06 -2.90 1.78
N CYS A 108 -4.72 -4.02 1.48
CA CYS A 108 -5.25 -4.30 0.15
C CYS A 108 -6.41 -3.36 -0.18
N ASP A 109 -7.33 -3.11 0.77
CA ASP A 109 -8.41 -2.13 0.60
C ASP A 109 -7.85 -0.73 0.30
N TRP A 110 -6.84 -0.30 1.05
CA TRP A 110 -6.12 0.96 0.81
C TRP A 110 -5.36 0.98 -0.52
N ALA A 111 -4.83 -0.17 -0.97
CA ALA A 111 -4.19 -0.29 -2.28
C ALA A 111 -5.20 -0.17 -3.43
N GLU A 112 -6.41 -0.72 -3.28
CA GLU A 112 -7.49 -0.54 -4.23
C GLU A 112 -7.94 0.93 -4.29
N GLU A 113 -8.09 1.60 -3.15
CA GLU A 113 -8.40 3.04 -3.13
C GLU A 113 -7.33 3.84 -3.87
N SER A 114 -6.06 3.59 -3.57
CA SER A 114 -4.93 4.24 -4.26
C SER A 114 -4.96 3.97 -5.76
N TYR A 115 -5.28 2.74 -6.17
CA TYR A 115 -5.50 2.40 -7.58
C TYR A 115 -6.65 3.23 -8.18
N ARG A 116 -7.82 3.29 -7.53
CA ARG A 116 -8.99 4.07 -8.00
C ARG A 116 -8.69 5.56 -8.11
N VAL A 117 -7.81 6.09 -7.26
CA VAL A 117 -7.36 7.50 -7.32
C VAL A 117 -6.44 7.76 -8.52
N ILE A 118 -5.67 6.77 -8.99
CA ILE A 118 -4.62 6.94 -10.00
C ILE A 118 -5.02 6.42 -11.39
N ALA A 119 -5.82 5.35 -11.44
CA ALA A 119 -6.19 4.63 -12.65
C ALA A 119 -7.10 5.48 -13.57
N PRO A 120 -6.99 5.32 -14.90
CA PRO A 120 -7.97 5.86 -15.84
C PRO A 120 -9.35 5.25 -15.61
N LYS A 121 -10.40 6.04 -15.89
CA LYS A 121 -11.82 5.61 -15.77
C LYS A 121 -12.13 4.27 -16.45
N LYS A 122 -11.47 3.97 -17.58
CA LYS A 122 -11.62 2.69 -18.28
C LYS A 122 -11.24 1.49 -17.41
N LEU A 123 -10.11 1.57 -16.71
CA LEU A 123 -9.61 0.47 -15.89
C LEU A 123 -10.35 0.37 -14.55
N ILE A 124 -10.93 1.47 -14.08
CA ILE A 124 -11.86 1.47 -12.94
C ILE A 124 -13.15 0.74 -13.34
N ALA A 125 -13.72 1.05 -14.50
CA ALA A 125 -14.92 0.36 -14.99
C ALA A 125 -14.69 -1.14 -15.23
N GLU A 126 -13.47 -1.54 -15.63
CA GLU A 126 -13.08 -2.95 -15.73
C GLU A 126 -13.00 -3.62 -14.35
N LEU A 127 -12.43 -2.94 -13.35
CA LEU A 127 -12.40 -3.42 -11.97
C LEU A 127 -13.81 -3.62 -11.39
N ASP A 128 -14.73 -2.69 -11.62
CA ASP A 128 -16.10 -2.75 -11.10
C ASP A 128 -16.98 -3.79 -11.80
N GLY A 129 -16.54 -4.30 -12.95
CA GLY A 129 -17.26 -5.32 -13.74
C GLY A 129 -16.75 -6.75 -13.53
N ALA A 130 -15.72 -6.96 -12.71
CA ALA A 130 -15.09 -8.24 -12.45
C ALA A 130 -15.79 -9.05 -11.35
#